data_AF-R9JMB2-F1
#
_entry.id   AF-R9JMB2-F1
#
_cell.length_a   1.000
_cell.length_b   1.000
_cell.length_c   1.000
_cell.angle_alpha   90.00
_cell.angle_beta   90.00
_cell.angle_gamma   90.00
#
_symmetry.space_group_name_H-M   'P 1'
#
loop_
_entity.id
_entity.type
_entity.pdbx_description
1 polymer ?
#
loop_
_entity_poly.entity_id
_entity_poly.type
_entity_poly.pdbx_seq_one_letter_code
_entity_poly.pdbx_strand_id
1 'polypeptide(L)'
;MNKEVAPAINPLKGIDIEDKNLKVVYLKSGKYLVDGEVITVESYSEAKVQVKDVSNIRIITENKYIKEYVCGEEKLSVKQYDEQINQLLSKRKYDGYEEEWESLDDEFAYRKFMQLWTPIYNTKQEISEPLLVQFEKTKYDTGCQYIHNAFLNGDDKDFTLFTYEQGQAWLGITRECFEELGMEYKENANYSATNNKKIWSNSSHSCIRYVTGFGGYVFDDSWGNPRVIEGTLEDVRKRYEDDRSTIRKIIIDKYNNHFGCIDAGKFDFDRLRTIISNAQRNLFDIDPKQKSYQAWQRAKDKLKEAQDMINVAYEVKK
;
A
#
# COMPACT_ATOMS: atom_id res chain seq x y z
N MET A 1 -12.16 -25.07 44.76
CA MET A 1 -12.11 -25.26 43.30
C MET A 1 -11.81 -23.90 42.67
N ASN A 2 -10.53 -23.60 42.45
CA ASN A 2 -10.14 -22.41 41.70
C ASN A 2 -10.46 -22.71 40.24
N LYS A 3 -11.42 -21.99 39.66
CA LYS A 3 -11.62 -21.98 38.21
C LYS A 3 -10.36 -21.34 37.62
N GLU A 4 -9.52 -22.15 37.00
CA GLU A 4 -8.51 -21.65 36.08
C GLU A 4 -9.24 -20.81 35.03
N VAL A 5 -9.02 -19.50 35.07
CA VAL A 5 -9.46 -18.60 34.03
C VAL A 5 -8.56 -18.90 32.84
N ALA A 6 -9.06 -19.69 31.89
CA ALA A 6 -8.37 -19.91 30.63
C ALA A 6 -8.03 -18.52 30.04
N PRO A 7 -6.76 -18.25 29.72
CA PRO A 7 -6.38 -16.96 29.17
C PRO A 7 -7.18 -16.73 27.90
N ALA A 8 -7.82 -15.57 27.78
CA ALA A 8 -8.53 -15.18 26.57
C ALA A 8 -7.51 -15.19 25.42
N ILE A 9 -7.58 -16.21 24.56
CA ILE A 9 -6.75 -16.30 23.37
C ILE A 9 -7.30 -15.21 22.43
N ASN A 10 -6.62 -14.07 22.38
CA ASN A 10 -6.94 -13.04 21.40
C ASN A 10 -6.85 -13.67 19.99
N PRO A 11 -7.88 -13.48 19.14
CA PRO A 11 -7.86 -14.05 17.80
C PRO A 11 -6.65 -13.52 17.03
N LEU A 12 -6.09 -14.36 16.17
CA LEU A 12 -5.03 -13.94 15.27
C LEU A 12 -5.57 -12.91 14.27
N LYS A 13 -4.72 -11.98 13.86
CA LYS A 13 -5.05 -11.07 12.77
C LYS A 13 -4.92 -11.82 11.44
N GLY A 14 -5.90 -11.66 10.56
CA GLY A 14 -5.87 -12.15 9.19
C GLY A 14 -6.34 -11.08 8.20
N ILE A 15 -5.95 -11.23 6.95
CA ILE A 15 -6.33 -10.33 5.85
C ILE A 15 -6.82 -11.18 4.68
N ASP A 16 -7.98 -10.79 4.15
CA ASP A 16 -8.65 -11.46 3.04
C ASP A 16 -8.64 -10.52 1.82
N ILE A 17 -7.88 -10.89 0.80
CA ILE A 17 -7.76 -10.17 -0.47
C ILE A 17 -8.76 -10.82 -1.44
N GLU A 18 -10.00 -10.31 -1.42
CA GLU A 18 -11.16 -11.01 -1.99
C GLU A 18 -11.02 -11.28 -3.50
N ASP A 19 -10.51 -10.31 -4.25
CA ASP A 19 -10.38 -10.36 -5.72
C ASP A 19 -9.24 -11.26 -6.21
N LYS A 20 -8.30 -11.59 -5.33
CA LYS A 20 -7.23 -12.55 -5.60
C LYS A 20 -7.47 -13.92 -4.97
N ASN A 21 -8.54 -14.06 -4.17
CA ASN A 21 -8.81 -15.26 -3.38
C ASN A 21 -7.59 -15.66 -2.52
N LEU A 22 -6.95 -14.67 -1.90
CA LEU A 22 -5.75 -14.85 -1.07
C LEU A 22 -6.07 -14.48 0.38
N LYS A 23 -5.74 -15.39 1.30
CA LYS A 23 -5.83 -15.15 2.74
C LYS A 23 -4.45 -15.20 3.35
N VAL A 24 -4.14 -14.21 4.18
CA VAL A 24 -2.86 -14.12 4.88
C VAL A 24 -3.12 -13.95 6.38
N VAL A 25 -2.40 -14.70 7.20
CA VAL A 25 -2.52 -14.69 8.66
C VAL A 25 -1.21 -14.25 9.28
N TYR A 26 -1.31 -13.49 10.36
CA TYR A 26 -0.19 -13.03 11.15
C TYR A 26 0.06 -14.01 12.30
N LEU A 27 1.20 -14.68 12.25
CA LEU A 27 1.63 -15.61 13.28
C LEU A 27 2.68 -14.95 14.17
N LYS A 28 2.53 -15.11 15.48
CA LYS A 28 3.53 -14.68 16.47
C LYS A 28 4.67 -15.70 16.52
N SER A 29 5.69 -15.44 17.35
CA SER A 29 6.73 -16.42 17.59
C SER A 29 6.16 -17.75 18.11
N GLY A 30 6.61 -18.86 17.54
CA GLY A 30 6.09 -20.19 17.88
C GLY A 30 6.17 -21.19 16.73
N LYS A 31 5.73 -22.42 17.00
CA LYS A 31 5.55 -23.47 15.99
C LYS A 31 4.07 -23.66 15.71
N TYR A 32 3.72 -23.74 14.43
CA TYR A 32 2.35 -23.85 13.96
C TYR A 32 2.23 -24.99 12.94
N LEU A 33 1.09 -25.66 12.95
CA LEU A 33 0.64 -26.49 11.84
C LEU A 33 -0.33 -25.64 11.02
N VAL A 34 -0.01 -25.40 9.75
CA VAL A 34 -0.80 -24.57 8.84
C VAL A 34 -0.97 -25.33 7.54
N ASP A 35 -2.21 -25.63 7.16
CA ASP A 35 -2.53 -26.41 5.94
C ASP A 35 -1.74 -27.74 5.81
N GLY A 36 -1.38 -28.34 6.95
CA GLY A 36 -0.61 -29.60 7.01
C GLY A 36 0.92 -29.42 7.02
N GLU A 37 1.42 -28.19 6.88
CA GLU A 37 2.85 -27.88 6.93
C GLU A 37 3.24 -27.30 8.29
N VAL A 38 4.43 -27.66 8.78
CA VAL A 38 4.97 -27.13 10.04
C VAL A 38 5.74 -25.84 9.76
N ILE A 39 5.26 -24.74 10.33
CA ILE A 39 5.86 -23.42 10.22
C ILE A 39 6.45 -23.03 11.56
N THR A 40 7.74 -22.68 11.58
CA THR A 40 8.42 -22.17 12.77
C THR A 40 8.69 -20.69 12.59
N VAL A 41 8.17 -19.87 13.50
CA VAL A 41 8.36 -18.42 13.53
C VAL A 41 9.31 -18.10 14.67
N GLU A 42 10.55 -17.75 14.32
CA GLU A 42 11.61 -17.41 15.29
C GLU A 42 11.70 -15.89 15.58
N SER A 43 11.02 -15.07 14.79
CA SER A 43 11.11 -13.61 14.90
C SER A 43 10.28 -13.06 16.05
N TYR A 44 10.76 -11.97 16.67
CA TYR A 44 9.99 -11.15 17.61
C TYR A 44 8.87 -10.35 16.92
N SER A 45 8.92 -10.20 15.60
CA SER A 45 7.85 -9.62 14.80
C SER A 45 6.93 -10.70 14.25
N GLU A 46 5.66 -10.34 13.98
CA GLU A 46 4.70 -11.25 13.35
C GLU A 46 5.16 -11.69 11.95
N ALA A 47 5.07 -12.99 11.68
CA ALA A 47 5.30 -13.57 10.36
C ALA A 47 4.00 -13.60 9.56
N LYS A 48 4.10 -13.28 8.28
CA LYS A 48 2.98 -13.28 7.33
C LYS A 48 2.95 -14.63 6.62
N VAL A 49 1.86 -15.37 6.76
CA VAL A 49 1.71 -16.70 6.16
C VAL A 49 0.45 -16.75 5.32
N GLN A 50 0.60 -17.12 4.04
CA GLN A 50 -0.54 -17.39 3.17
C GLN A 50 -1.20 -18.72 3.59
N VAL A 51 -2.52 -18.71 3.69
CA VAL A 51 -3.30 -19.89 4.10
C VAL A 51 -4.41 -20.19 3.11
N LYS A 52 -4.69 -21.48 2.92
CA LYS A 52 -5.80 -21.99 2.10
C LYS A 52 -7.03 -22.15 2.97
N ASP A 53 -6.88 -22.82 4.11
CA ASP A 53 -7.97 -23.09 5.03
C ASP A 53 -7.60 -22.65 6.45
N VAL A 54 -8.31 -21.62 6.90
CA VAL A 54 -8.09 -20.99 8.19
C VAL A 54 -8.41 -21.92 9.36
N SER A 55 -9.28 -22.92 9.13
CA SER A 55 -9.61 -23.92 10.15
C SER A 55 -8.48 -24.92 10.42
N ASN A 56 -7.44 -24.92 9.57
CA ASN A 56 -6.27 -25.79 9.69
C ASN A 56 -5.05 -25.13 10.36
N ILE A 57 -5.24 -24.00 11.04
CA ILE A 57 -4.17 -23.31 11.77
C ILE A 57 -4.18 -23.75 13.24
N ARG A 58 -3.13 -24.44 13.68
CA ARG A 58 -2.99 -24.96 15.06
C ARG A 58 -1.61 -24.65 15.64
N ILE A 59 -1.51 -24.45 16.95
CA ILE A 59 -0.22 -24.30 17.65
C ILE A 59 0.34 -25.69 17.93
N ILE A 60 1.65 -25.85 17.77
CA ILE A 60 2.41 -27.02 18.21
C ILE A 60 3.19 -26.64 19.46
N THR A 61 2.87 -27.28 20.58
CA THR A 61 3.58 -27.14 21.85
C THR A 61 4.44 -28.37 22.08
N GLU A 62 5.74 -28.16 22.31
CA GLU A 62 6.69 -29.22 22.66
C GLU A 62 6.96 -29.19 24.16
N ASN A 63 6.37 -30.14 24.88
CA ASN A 63 6.55 -30.28 26.32
C ASN A 63 7.59 -31.37 26.59
N LYS A 64 8.64 -31.02 27.34
CA LYS A 64 9.63 -31.98 27.83
C LYS A 64 9.16 -32.56 29.15
N TYR A 65 9.21 -33.87 29.28
CA TYR A 65 8.94 -34.57 30.53
C TYR A 65 10.05 -35.58 30.81
N ILE A 66 10.31 -35.84 32.09
CA ILE A 66 11.29 -36.84 32.47
C ILE A 66 10.68 -38.21 32.15
N LYS A 67 11.39 -39.01 31.37
CA LYS A 67 10.98 -40.37 31.02
C LYS A 67 11.51 -41.37 32.04
N GLU A 68 12.80 -41.25 32.37
CA GLU A 68 13.52 -42.15 33.27
C GLU A 68 14.74 -41.42 33.86
N TYR A 69 15.28 -41.96 34.95
CA TYR A 69 16.56 -41.57 35.53
C TYR A 69 17.59 -42.66 35.28
N VAL A 70 18.84 -42.29 35.03
CA VAL A 70 19.94 -43.22 34.78
C VAL A 70 21.12 -42.98 35.69
N CYS A 71 21.77 -44.06 36.11
CA CYS A 71 23.03 -44.06 36.85
C CYS A 71 23.91 -45.21 36.32
N GLY A 72 24.87 -44.89 35.44
CA GLY A 72 25.63 -45.93 34.72
C GLY A 72 24.72 -46.76 33.81
N GLU A 73 24.65 -48.07 34.03
CA GLU A 73 23.78 -48.99 33.29
C GLU A 73 22.39 -49.14 33.91
N GLU A 74 22.18 -48.64 35.13
CA GLU A 74 20.91 -48.75 35.85
C GLU A 74 19.92 -47.68 35.41
N LYS A 75 18.63 -48.07 35.38
CA LYS A 75 17.52 -47.21 34.98
C LYS A 75 16.38 -47.29 35.98
N LEU A 76 15.83 -46.13 36.34
CA LEU A 76 14.62 -46.01 37.15
C LEU A 76 13.54 -45.27 36.37
N SER A 77 12.31 -45.80 36.41
CA SER A 77 11.14 -45.01 36.01
C SER A 77 10.96 -43.82 36.97
N VAL A 78 10.28 -42.77 36.51
CA VAL A 78 9.99 -41.57 37.35
C VAL A 78 9.37 -41.97 38.69
N LYS A 79 8.39 -42.89 38.66
CA LYS A 79 7.72 -43.36 39.88
C LYS A 79 8.68 -44.05 40.86
N GLN A 80 9.59 -44.90 40.37
CA GLN A 80 10.55 -45.59 41.22
C GLN A 80 11.58 -44.63 41.81
N TYR A 81 12.01 -43.64 41.02
CA TYR A 81 12.89 -42.57 41.50
C TYR A 81 12.22 -41.76 42.61
N ASP A 82 10.96 -41.35 42.40
CA ASP A 82 10.19 -40.61 43.40
C ASP A 82 9.94 -41.43 44.67
N GLU A 83 9.67 -42.73 44.54
CA GLU A 83 9.54 -43.64 45.69
C GLU A 83 10.85 -43.72 46.49
N GLN A 84 12.00 -43.86 45.83
CA GLN A 84 13.31 -43.90 46.50
C GLN A 84 13.69 -42.55 47.13
N ILE A 85 13.41 -41.43 46.45
CA ILE A 85 13.57 -40.09 47.03
C ILE A 85 12.70 -39.94 48.28
N ASN A 86 11.43 -40.35 48.22
CA ASN A 86 10.52 -40.18 49.35
C ASN A 86 10.94 -41.03 50.56
N GLN A 87 11.51 -42.22 50.34
CA GLN A 87 12.09 -43.05 51.40
C GLN A 87 13.34 -42.41 52.02
N LEU A 88 14.17 -41.73 51.22
CA LEU A 88 15.33 -41.00 51.76
C LEU A 88 14.87 -39.75 52.52
N LEU A 89 13.89 -39.02 51.99
CA LEU A 89 13.31 -37.83 52.61
C LEU A 89 12.49 -38.15 53.87
N SER A 90 11.97 -39.36 54.06
CA SER A 90 11.23 -39.69 55.29
C SER A 90 12.09 -39.65 56.55
N LYS A 91 13.42 -39.70 56.40
CA LYS A 91 14.41 -39.55 57.49
C LYS A 91 14.80 -38.10 57.76
N ARG A 92 14.20 -37.17 57.03
CA ARG A 92 14.39 -35.74 57.15
C ARG A 92 13.26 -35.15 57.97
N LYS A 93 13.59 -34.41 59.02
CA LYS A 93 12.66 -33.58 59.78
C LYS A 93 12.82 -32.13 59.32
N TYR A 94 11.72 -31.56 58.83
CA TYR A 94 11.69 -30.17 58.42
C TYR A 94 10.39 -29.54 58.91
N ASP A 95 10.50 -28.53 59.78
CA ASP A 95 9.36 -27.84 60.38
C ASP A 95 9.08 -26.47 59.73
N GLY A 96 9.85 -26.10 58.71
CA GLY A 96 9.78 -24.80 58.04
C GLY A 96 10.91 -23.85 58.40
N TYR A 97 11.63 -24.09 59.50
CA TYR A 97 12.73 -23.23 59.98
C TYR A 97 14.06 -23.98 60.08
N GLU A 98 14.04 -25.22 60.57
CA GLU A 98 15.24 -26.04 60.74
C GLU A 98 15.13 -27.36 59.96
N GLU A 99 16.25 -27.77 59.37
CA GLU A 99 16.39 -29.04 58.65
C GLU A 99 17.30 -29.95 59.47
N GLU A 100 16.71 -31.01 60.02
CA GLU A 100 17.43 -32.04 60.77
C GLU A 100 17.31 -33.38 60.07
N TRP A 101 18.43 -34.09 59.95
CA TRP A 101 18.47 -35.46 59.45
C TRP A 101 18.64 -36.42 60.63
N GLU A 102 18.03 -37.62 60.55
CA GLU A 102 18.23 -38.66 61.56
C GLU A 102 19.71 -39.04 61.76
N SER A 103 20.51 -38.96 60.70
CA SER A 103 21.96 -39.11 60.75
C SER A 103 22.67 -38.41 59.58
N LEU A 104 23.99 -38.16 59.73
CA LEU A 104 24.84 -37.68 58.63
C LEU A 104 24.91 -38.68 57.46
N ASP A 105 24.79 -39.97 57.74
CA ASP A 105 24.81 -41.01 56.71
C ASP A 105 23.54 -40.94 55.84
N ASP A 106 22.39 -40.61 56.44
CA ASP A 106 21.14 -40.43 55.70
C ASP A 106 21.15 -39.18 54.81
N GLU A 107 21.69 -38.08 55.33
CA GLU A 107 21.93 -36.87 54.54
C GLU A 107 22.88 -37.16 53.37
N PHE A 108 23.98 -37.88 53.63
CA PHE A 108 24.94 -38.26 52.61
C PHE A 108 24.32 -39.18 51.55
N ALA A 109 23.53 -40.18 51.97
CA ALA A 109 22.83 -41.08 51.07
C ALA A 109 21.87 -40.33 50.15
N TYR A 110 21.08 -39.39 50.68
CA TYR A 110 20.20 -38.53 49.90
C TYR A 110 20.96 -37.67 48.89
N ARG A 111 22.00 -36.95 49.34
CA ARG A 111 22.83 -36.10 48.46
C ARG A 111 23.51 -36.91 47.36
N LYS A 112 24.07 -38.08 47.70
CA LYS A 112 24.72 -38.98 46.74
C LYS A 112 23.72 -39.54 45.73
N PHE A 113 22.51 -39.88 46.16
CA PHE A 113 21.44 -40.34 45.27
C PHE A 113 21.07 -39.25 44.25
N MET A 114 20.79 -38.03 44.72
CA MET A 114 20.50 -36.88 43.86
C MET A 114 21.63 -36.55 42.88
N GLN A 115 22.89 -36.79 43.27
CA GLN A 115 24.05 -36.50 42.44
C GLN A 115 24.28 -37.57 41.35
N LEU A 116 24.00 -38.84 41.63
CA LEU A 116 24.30 -39.96 40.73
C LEU A 116 23.25 -40.15 39.64
N TRP A 117 21.99 -39.87 39.94
CA TRP A 117 20.88 -40.14 39.02
C TRP A 117 20.59 -38.94 38.13
N THR A 118 20.82 -39.12 36.83
CA THR A 118 20.60 -38.07 35.83
C THR A 118 19.26 -38.26 35.12
N PRO A 119 18.41 -37.23 34.99
CA PRO A 119 17.15 -37.34 34.27
C PRO A 119 17.37 -37.45 32.76
N ILE A 120 16.68 -38.40 32.13
CA ILE A 120 16.53 -38.52 30.68
C ILE A 120 15.15 -38.00 30.29
N TYR A 121 15.14 -36.98 29.45
CA TYR A 121 13.92 -36.34 28.98
C TYR A 121 13.40 -36.99 27.70
N ASN A 122 12.09 -37.01 27.54
CA ASN A 122 11.43 -37.23 26.27
C ASN A 122 10.59 -36.00 25.91
N THR A 123 10.27 -35.84 24.64
CA THR A 123 9.46 -34.73 24.14
C THR A 123 8.10 -35.25 23.72
N LYS A 124 7.04 -34.61 24.21
CA LYS A 124 5.68 -34.83 23.73
C LYS A 124 5.26 -33.59 22.93
N GLN A 125 4.76 -33.83 21.71
CA GLN A 125 4.11 -32.79 20.92
C GLN A 125 2.60 -32.79 21.21
N GLU A 126 2.07 -31.62 21.50
CA GLU A 126 0.64 -31.38 21.65
C GLU A 126 0.22 -30.36 20.60
N ILE A 127 -0.87 -30.67 19.89
CA ILE A 127 -1.44 -29.82 18.84
C ILE A 127 -2.72 -29.21 19.39
N SER A 128 -2.85 -27.89 19.30
CA SER A 128 -4.04 -27.19 19.80
C SER A 128 -5.28 -27.44 18.94
N GLU A 129 -6.44 -27.04 19.46
CA GLU A 129 -7.61 -26.77 18.62
C GLU A 129 -7.34 -25.65 17.59
N PRO A 130 -8.13 -25.55 16.50
CA PRO A 130 -7.96 -24.50 15.51
C PRO A 130 -7.98 -23.11 16.14
N LEU A 131 -7.03 -22.28 15.71
CA LEU A 131 -6.95 -20.90 16.16
C LEU A 131 -8.06 -20.06 15.52
N LEU A 132 -8.66 -19.19 16.32
CA LEU A 132 -9.58 -18.19 15.82
C LEU A 132 -8.79 -17.10 15.10
N VAL A 133 -9.23 -16.74 13.90
CA VAL A 133 -8.64 -15.67 13.08
C VAL A 133 -9.71 -14.65 12.74
N GLN A 134 -9.39 -13.38 12.98
CA GLN A 134 -10.24 -12.25 12.61
C GLN A 134 -9.72 -11.64 11.30
N PHE A 135 -10.55 -11.66 10.26
CA PHE A 135 -10.18 -11.12 8.96
C PHE A 135 -10.60 -9.67 8.78
N GLU A 136 -9.65 -8.87 8.33
CA GLU A 136 -9.90 -7.59 7.69
C GLU A 136 -9.95 -7.81 6.16
N LYS A 137 -11.02 -7.33 5.53
CA LYS A 137 -11.25 -7.53 4.10
C LYS A 137 -10.65 -6.39 3.29
N THR A 138 -9.95 -6.72 2.20
CA THR A 138 -9.36 -5.76 1.27
C THR A 138 -9.46 -6.26 -0.17
N LYS A 139 -9.10 -5.39 -1.13
CA LYS A 139 -9.03 -5.70 -2.56
C LYS A 139 -7.70 -5.23 -3.13
N TYR A 140 -7.11 -6.03 -4.02
CA TYR A 140 -5.92 -5.64 -4.77
C TYR A 140 -6.26 -4.71 -5.94
N ASP A 141 -7.26 -5.08 -6.74
CA ASP A 141 -7.78 -4.25 -7.82
C ASP A 141 -8.68 -3.16 -7.25
N THR A 142 -8.16 -1.93 -7.25
CA THR A 142 -8.86 -0.74 -6.78
C THR A 142 -9.77 -0.13 -7.85
N GLY A 143 -9.77 -0.65 -9.09
CA GLY A 143 -10.41 -0.05 -10.26
C GLY A 143 -9.67 1.18 -10.81
N CYS A 144 -8.56 1.59 -10.18
CA CYS A 144 -7.70 2.68 -10.64
C CYS A 144 -6.29 2.12 -10.90
N GLN A 145 -5.83 2.23 -12.14
CA GLN A 145 -4.52 1.71 -12.57
C GLN A 145 -3.31 2.40 -11.92
N TYR A 146 -3.53 3.51 -11.18
CA TYR A 146 -2.48 4.26 -10.49
C TYR A 146 -2.49 4.04 -8.97
N ILE A 147 -3.46 3.27 -8.44
CA ILE A 147 -3.59 2.96 -7.03
C ILE A 147 -3.45 1.47 -6.84
N HIS A 148 -2.42 1.07 -6.11
CA HIS A 148 -2.11 -0.33 -5.87
C HIS A 148 -2.05 -0.63 -4.38
N ASN A 149 -2.36 -1.87 -4.01
CA ASN A 149 -2.10 -2.32 -2.65
C ASN A 149 -0.59 -2.47 -2.44
N ALA A 150 -0.04 -1.81 -1.41
CA ALA A 150 1.40 -1.76 -1.16
C ALA A 150 2.00 -3.14 -0.87
N PHE A 151 1.21 -4.05 -0.29
CA PHE A 151 1.70 -5.36 0.13
C PHE A 151 2.04 -6.29 -1.04
N LEU A 152 1.26 -6.26 -2.11
CA LEU A 152 1.47 -7.16 -3.25
C LEU A 152 2.56 -6.67 -4.22
N ASN A 153 3.05 -5.44 -4.03
CA ASN A 153 3.99 -4.79 -4.94
C ASN A 153 5.34 -4.37 -4.29
N GLY A 154 5.60 -4.71 -3.01
CA GLY A 154 6.83 -4.29 -2.33
C GLY A 154 7.12 -5.00 -1.00
N ASP A 155 8.06 -4.47 -0.23
CA ASP A 155 8.53 -5.01 1.07
C ASP A 155 7.64 -4.59 2.28
N ASP A 156 6.48 -3.99 2.02
CA ASP A 156 5.72 -3.28 3.05
C ASP A 156 5.00 -4.20 4.04
N LYS A 157 4.95 -3.73 5.29
CA LYS A 157 4.47 -4.53 6.43
C LYS A 157 2.96 -4.46 6.62
N ASP A 158 2.28 -3.46 6.06
CA ASP A 158 0.84 -3.23 6.25
C ASP A 158 0.05 -3.46 4.94
N PHE A 159 -0.97 -4.32 5.00
CA PHE A 159 -1.77 -4.73 3.84
C PHE A 159 -3.02 -3.86 3.66
N THR A 160 -3.30 -3.00 4.63
CA THR A 160 -4.32 -1.95 4.52
C THR A 160 -3.76 -0.69 3.84
N LEU A 161 -2.45 -0.68 3.58
CA LEU A 161 -1.74 0.40 2.94
C LEU A 161 -1.85 0.29 1.41
N PHE A 162 -2.21 1.41 0.80
CA PHE A 162 -2.26 1.57 -0.64
C PHE A 162 -1.29 2.65 -1.06
N THR A 163 -0.73 2.45 -2.24
CA THR A 163 0.24 3.31 -2.88
C THR A 163 -0.42 3.98 -4.08
N TYR A 164 -0.32 5.30 -4.15
CA TYR A 164 -0.76 6.12 -5.28
C TYR A 164 0.44 6.67 -6.04
N GLU A 165 0.58 6.21 -7.28
CA GLU A 165 1.64 6.61 -8.22
C GLU A 165 1.29 7.95 -8.88
N GLN A 166 1.36 9.02 -8.09
CA GLN A 166 0.89 10.35 -8.49
C GLN A 166 1.49 10.86 -9.80
N GLY A 167 2.78 10.59 -10.04
CA GLY A 167 3.45 11.04 -11.27
C GLY A 167 2.88 10.40 -12.54
N GLN A 168 2.56 9.10 -12.48
CA GLN A 168 1.93 8.38 -13.59
C GLN A 168 0.47 8.82 -13.75
N ALA A 169 -0.24 8.97 -12.63
CA ALA A 169 -1.63 9.43 -12.63
C ALA A 169 -1.78 10.81 -13.28
N TRP A 170 -0.95 11.78 -12.88
CA TRP A 170 -0.99 13.14 -13.43
C TRP A 170 -0.82 13.17 -14.95
N LEU A 171 0.15 12.42 -15.47
CA LEU A 171 0.37 12.32 -16.92
C LEU A 171 -0.76 11.57 -17.63
N GLY A 172 -1.29 10.51 -17.01
CA GLY A 172 -2.44 9.76 -17.52
C GLY A 172 -3.70 10.61 -17.63
N ILE A 173 -4.07 11.29 -16.54
CA ILE A 173 -5.20 12.23 -16.49
C ILE A 173 -5.05 13.32 -17.56
N THR A 174 -3.82 13.83 -17.74
CA THR A 174 -3.53 14.86 -18.74
C THR A 174 -3.78 14.34 -20.16
N ARG A 175 -3.26 13.15 -20.46
CA ARG A 175 -3.45 12.49 -21.76
C ARG A 175 -4.94 12.26 -22.04
N GLU A 176 -5.64 11.63 -21.10
CA GLU A 176 -7.09 11.38 -21.20
C GLU A 176 -7.86 12.68 -21.47
N CYS A 177 -7.56 13.74 -20.71
CA CYS A 177 -8.25 15.02 -20.88
C CYS A 177 -7.96 15.65 -22.25
N PHE A 178 -6.72 15.63 -22.75
CA PHE A 178 -6.41 16.16 -24.07
C PHE A 178 -7.03 15.35 -25.20
N GLU A 179 -7.08 14.03 -25.08
CA GLU A 179 -7.73 13.13 -26.03
C GLU A 179 -9.24 13.39 -26.09
N GLU A 180 -9.91 13.54 -24.95
CA GLU A 180 -11.32 13.92 -24.87
C GLU A 180 -11.63 15.27 -25.55
N LEU A 181 -10.68 16.22 -25.46
CA LEU A 181 -10.77 17.54 -26.11
C LEU A 181 -10.40 17.51 -27.60
N GLY A 182 -10.04 16.34 -28.14
CA GLY A 182 -9.64 16.17 -29.53
C GLY A 182 -8.30 16.85 -29.88
N MET A 183 -7.38 16.95 -28.91
CA MET A 183 -6.04 17.47 -29.14
C MET A 183 -5.06 16.37 -29.54
N GLU A 184 -4.28 16.62 -30.59
CA GLU A 184 -3.26 15.71 -31.13
C GLU A 184 -1.98 15.77 -30.27
N TYR A 185 -1.47 14.62 -29.83
CA TYR A 185 -0.16 14.56 -29.19
C TYR A 185 0.96 14.61 -30.23
N LYS A 186 1.94 15.50 -30.05
CA LYS A 186 3.19 15.52 -30.80
C LYS A 186 4.36 15.54 -29.86
N GLU A 187 5.24 14.56 -29.97
CA GLU A 187 6.44 14.49 -29.15
C GLU A 187 7.37 15.68 -29.43
N ASN A 188 7.91 16.29 -28.36
CA ASN A 188 8.92 17.35 -28.43
C ASN A 188 8.52 18.57 -29.29
N ALA A 189 7.23 18.88 -29.39
CA ALA A 189 6.76 20.07 -30.08
C ALA A 189 7.15 21.35 -29.30
N ASN A 190 7.60 22.38 -30.01
CA ASN A 190 7.89 23.69 -29.43
C ASN A 190 6.61 24.55 -29.27
N TYR A 191 6.72 25.67 -28.55
CA TYR A 191 5.57 26.55 -28.29
C TYR A 191 4.88 27.05 -29.57
N SER A 192 5.64 27.38 -30.62
CA SER A 192 5.04 27.84 -31.88
C SER A 192 4.26 26.72 -32.61
N ALA A 193 4.60 25.46 -32.38
CA ALA A 193 3.88 24.32 -32.93
C ALA A 193 2.55 24.05 -32.22
N THR A 194 2.37 24.47 -30.96
CA THR A 194 1.13 24.29 -30.19
C THR A 194 0.24 25.55 -30.17
N ASN A 195 0.79 26.72 -30.50
CA ASN A 195 0.05 27.97 -30.49
C ASN A 195 -1.14 27.96 -31.46
N ASN A 196 -2.35 28.25 -30.95
CA ASN A 196 -3.62 28.25 -31.70
C ASN A 196 -3.88 26.96 -32.51
N LYS A 197 -3.32 25.83 -32.08
CA LYS A 197 -3.53 24.52 -32.69
C LYS A 197 -3.95 23.53 -31.63
N LYS A 198 -4.82 22.58 -32.00
CA LYS A 198 -5.22 21.47 -31.14
C LYS A 198 -4.09 20.42 -31.06
N ILE A 199 -2.91 20.86 -30.63
CA ILE A 199 -1.71 20.05 -30.48
C ILE A 199 -1.18 20.27 -29.06
N TRP A 200 -0.82 19.17 -28.40
CA TRP A 200 -0.11 19.20 -27.13
C TRP A 200 1.14 18.32 -27.20
N SER A 201 2.09 18.57 -26.32
CA SER A 201 3.38 17.91 -26.28
C SER A 201 3.84 17.79 -24.84
N ASN A 202 4.65 16.77 -24.58
CA ASN A 202 5.41 16.64 -23.34
C ASN A 202 6.74 15.97 -23.69
N SER A 203 7.81 16.31 -22.99
CA SER A 203 9.07 15.60 -23.10
C SER A 203 8.98 14.23 -22.43
N SER A 204 9.64 13.24 -23.02
CA SER A 204 9.55 11.82 -22.65
C SER A 204 10.01 11.47 -21.22
N HIS A 205 10.69 12.39 -20.54
CA HIS A 205 11.27 12.19 -19.20
C HIS A 205 10.73 13.20 -18.19
N SER A 206 9.62 13.86 -18.51
CA SER A 206 9.22 15.07 -17.80
C SER A 206 7.86 14.93 -17.13
N CYS A 207 7.80 15.44 -15.90
CA CYS A 207 6.55 15.58 -15.16
C CYS A 207 5.58 16.53 -15.87
N ILE A 208 4.33 16.53 -15.42
CA ILE A 208 3.23 17.29 -16.01
C ILE A 208 3.52 18.80 -16.14
N ARG A 209 4.42 19.36 -15.30
CA ARG A 209 4.95 20.74 -15.41
C ARG A 209 5.45 21.09 -16.82
N TYR A 210 6.03 20.14 -17.54
CA TYR A 210 6.62 20.37 -18.87
C TYR A 210 5.65 20.11 -20.02
N VAL A 211 4.39 19.81 -19.70
CA VAL A 211 3.34 19.69 -20.71
C VAL A 211 3.15 21.05 -21.37
N THR A 212 3.32 21.04 -22.69
CA THR A 212 3.15 22.21 -23.54
C THR A 212 1.90 22.06 -24.39
N GLY A 213 1.16 23.15 -24.49
CA GLY A 213 -0.10 23.24 -25.19
C GLY A 213 -0.50 24.71 -25.23
N PHE A 214 -1.33 25.09 -26.20
CA PHE A 214 -1.84 26.46 -26.25
C PHE A 214 -0.73 27.53 -26.34
N GLY A 215 0.38 27.23 -27.01
CA GLY A 215 1.48 28.18 -27.19
C GLY A 215 2.42 28.36 -25.99
N GLY A 216 2.31 27.54 -24.94
CA GLY A 216 3.19 27.62 -23.76
C GLY A 216 3.06 26.42 -22.83
N TYR A 217 3.50 26.57 -21.58
CA TYR A 217 3.28 25.56 -20.54
C TYR A 217 1.83 25.57 -20.05
N VAL A 218 1.28 24.37 -19.90
CA VAL A 218 -0.09 24.18 -19.40
C VAL A 218 -0.13 24.34 -17.89
N PHE A 219 0.85 23.80 -17.19
CA PHE A 219 0.97 23.80 -15.72
C PHE A 219 2.11 24.71 -15.25
N ASP A 220 2.02 25.16 -14.02
CA ASP A 220 3.07 25.95 -13.38
C ASP A 220 4.10 25.07 -12.63
N ASP A 221 5.09 25.72 -12.02
CA ASP A 221 6.20 25.06 -11.33
C ASP A 221 5.77 24.24 -10.11
N SER A 222 4.56 24.45 -9.56
CA SER A 222 4.06 23.67 -8.41
C SER A 222 3.85 22.18 -8.74
N TRP A 223 3.71 21.86 -10.02
CA TRP A 223 3.53 20.50 -10.54
C TRP A 223 4.85 19.78 -10.87
N GLY A 224 5.97 20.32 -10.38
CA GLY A 224 7.31 19.81 -10.71
C GLY A 224 7.71 18.51 -10.01
N ASN A 225 7.13 18.21 -8.85
CA ASN A 225 7.61 17.16 -7.94
C ASN A 225 6.48 16.20 -7.51
N PRO A 226 6.00 15.32 -8.41
CA PRO A 226 5.05 14.27 -8.02
C PRO A 226 5.69 13.32 -7.00
N ARG A 227 4.87 12.70 -6.15
CA ARG A 227 5.34 11.77 -5.12
C ARG A 227 4.59 10.45 -5.18
N VAL A 228 5.24 9.40 -4.70
CA VAL A 228 4.53 8.19 -4.32
C VAL A 228 3.86 8.47 -2.97
N ILE A 229 2.54 8.32 -2.90
CA ILE A 229 1.75 8.63 -1.71
C ILE A 229 1.19 7.34 -1.13
N GLU A 230 1.40 7.12 0.15
CA GLU A 230 0.87 5.98 0.88
C GLU A 230 -0.26 6.40 1.83
N GLY A 231 -1.26 5.54 1.99
CA GLY A 231 -2.37 5.78 2.91
C GLY A 231 -3.44 4.70 2.84
N THR A 232 -4.57 4.95 3.51
CA THR A 232 -5.75 4.09 3.37
C THR A 232 -6.31 4.18 1.94
N LEU A 233 -7.06 3.17 1.48
CA LEU A 233 -7.70 3.19 0.16
C LEU A 233 -8.58 4.43 -0.04
N GLU A 234 -9.30 4.84 1.00
CA GLU A 234 -10.17 6.02 0.97
C GLU A 234 -9.36 7.30 0.75
N ASP A 235 -8.27 7.46 1.51
CA ASP A 235 -7.41 8.64 1.42
C ASP A 235 -6.74 8.76 0.04
N VAL A 236 -6.18 7.67 -0.48
CA VAL A 236 -5.50 7.70 -1.78
C VAL A 236 -6.48 7.89 -2.94
N ARG A 237 -7.70 7.33 -2.86
CA ARG A 237 -8.75 7.57 -3.86
C ARG A 237 -9.19 9.03 -3.86
N LYS A 238 -9.41 9.61 -2.68
CA LYS A 238 -9.76 11.03 -2.58
C LYS A 238 -8.70 11.92 -3.22
N ARG A 239 -7.41 11.67 -2.94
CA ARG A 239 -6.30 12.41 -3.55
C ARG A 239 -6.26 12.27 -5.06
N TYR A 240 -6.48 11.07 -5.59
CA TYR A 240 -6.57 10.84 -7.02
C TYR A 240 -7.70 11.65 -7.68
N GLU A 241 -8.90 11.66 -7.08
CA GLU A 241 -10.03 12.44 -7.61
C GLU A 241 -9.80 13.96 -7.52
N ASP A 242 -9.17 14.44 -6.44
CA ASP A 242 -8.81 15.85 -6.29
C ASP A 242 -7.78 16.27 -7.36
N ASP A 243 -6.75 15.45 -7.59
CA ASP A 243 -5.77 15.66 -8.66
C ASP A 243 -6.45 15.64 -10.04
N ARG A 244 -7.31 14.65 -10.29
CA ARG A 244 -8.07 14.49 -11.54
C ARG A 244 -8.93 15.71 -11.83
N SER A 245 -9.70 16.17 -10.86
CA SER A 245 -10.55 17.36 -10.97
C SER A 245 -9.72 18.61 -11.27
N THR A 246 -8.63 18.82 -10.53
CA THR A 246 -7.78 20.00 -10.65
C THR A 246 -7.06 20.08 -11.99
N ILE A 247 -6.41 18.97 -12.41
CA ILE A 247 -5.70 18.90 -13.68
C ILE A 247 -6.65 19.15 -14.84
N ARG A 248 -7.80 18.47 -14.86
CA ARG A 248 -8.79 18.62 -15.93
C ARG A 248 -9.32 20.05 -15.99
N LYS A 249 -9.61 20.66 -14.85
CA LYS A 249 -10.04 22.07 -14.80
C LYS A 249 -9.01 23.00 -15.44
N ILE A 250 -7.72 22.86 -15.11
CA ILE A 250 -6.65 23.68 -15.69
C ILE A 250 -6.62 23.53 -17.23
N ILE A 251 -6.67 22.29 -17.72
CA ILE A 251 -6.64 22.01 -19.17
C ILE A 251 -7.88 22.60 -19.86
N ILE A 252 -9.07 22.35 -19.32
CA ILE A 252 -10.34 22.81 -19.90
C ILE A 252 -10.42 24.33 -19.91
N ASP A 253 -10.02 25.00 -18.82
CA ASP A 253 -10.01 26.46 -18.74
C ASP A 253 -9.06 27.03 -19.81
N LYS A 254 -7.87 26.45 -19.99
CA LYS A 254 -6.95 26.86 -21.05
C LYS A 254 -7.48 26.56 -22.45
N TYR A 255 -8.12 25.42 -22.65
CA TYR A 255 -8.75 25.06 -23.91
C TYR A 255 -9.83 26.05 -24.29
N ASN A 256 -10.76 26.34 -23.38
CA ASN A 256 -11.84 27.30 -23.59
C ASN A 256 -11.28 28.71 -23.88
N ASN A 257 -10.20 29.08 -23.20
CA ASN A 257 -9.46 30.32 -23.43
C ASN A 257 -8.66 30.36 -24.75
N HIS A 258 -8.58 29.28 -25.53
CA HIS A 258 -7.96 29.29 -26.86
C HIS A 258 -8.95 29.00 -27.98
N PHE A 259 -9.84 28.02 -27.81
CA PHE A 259 -10.71 27.51 -28.88
C PHE A 259 -12.20 27.82 -28.68
N GLY A 260 -12.58 28.47 -27.58
CA GLY A 260 -13.98 28.75 -27.24
C GLY A 260 -14.59 27.65 -26.37
N CYS A 261 -15.75 27.95 -25.78
CA CYS A 261 -16.39 27.10 -24.77
C CYS A 261 -16.92 25.79 -25.36
N ILE A 262 -16.58 24.65 -24.73
CA ILE A 262 -17.23 23.36 -25.01
C ILE A 262 -18.60 23.28 -24.35
N ASP A 263 -18.82 24.01 -23.26
CA ASP A 263 -20.15 24.18 -22.68
C ASP A 263 -20.96 25.11 -23.58
N ALA A 264 -21.89 24.51 -24.34
CA ALA A 264 -22.78 25.13 -25.31
C ALA A 264 -23.59 26.35 -24.80
N GLY A 265 -23.57 26.62 -23.49
CA GLY A 265 -24.29 27.71 -22.84
C GLY A 265 -23.52 29.03 -22.66
N LYS A 266 -22.21 29.09 -22.90
CA LYS A 266 -21.39 30.30 -22.63
C LYS A 266 -20.41 30.62 -23.75
N PHE A 267 -20.91 30.87 -24.95
CA PHE A 267 -20.07 31.49 -25.99
C PHE A 267 -19.54 32.84 -25.49
N ASP A 268 -18.21 32.97 -25.39
CA ASP A 268 -17.54 34.15 -24.84
C ASP A 268 -17.47 35.27 -25.90
N PHE A 269 -18.55 36.05 -25.97
CA PHE A 269 -18.67 37.20 -26.88
C PHE A 269 -17.65 38.30 -26.59
N ASP A 270 -17.20 38.46 -25.35
CA ASP A 270 -16.21 39.49 -24.98
C ASP A 270 -14.83 39.14 -25.52
N ARG A 271 -14.48 37.86 -25.51
CA ARG A 271 -13.26 37.37 -26.15
C ARG A 271 -13.29 37.51 -27.66
N LEU A 272 -14.39 37.13 -28.33
CA LEU A 272 -14.55 37.34 -29.77
C LEU A 272 -14.40 38.82 -30.14
N ARG A 273 -15.04 39.71 -29.37
CA ARG A 273 -14.93 41.16 -29.55
C ARG A 273 -13.49 41.65 -29.41
N THR A 274 -12.75 41.12 -28.45
CA THR A 274 -11.34 41.47 -28.21
C THR A 274 -10.44 41.04 -29.37
N ILE A 275 -10.62 39.82 -29.90
CA ILE A 275 -9.87 39.31 -31.04
C ILE A 275 -10.12 40.18 -32.28
N ILE A 276 -11.38 40.49 -32.57
CA ILE A 276 -11.78 41.36 -33.70
C ILE A 276 -11.20 42.76 -33.54
N SER A 277 -11.31 43.37 -32.35
CA SER A 277 -10.79 44.72 -32.08
C SER A 277 -9.26 44.78 -32.26
N ASN A 278 -8.54 43.74 -31.83
CA ASN A 278 -7.11 43.65 -31.99
C ASN A 278 -6.68 43.41 -33.45
N ALA A 279 -7.45 42.64 -34.21
CA ALA A 279 -7.23 42.48 -35.64
C ALA A 279 -7.47 43.80 -36.40
N GLN A 280 -8.53 44.54 -36.04
CA GLN A 280 -8.82 45.86 -36.59
C GLN A 280 -7.72 46.87 -36.30
N ARG A 281 -7.26 47.01 -35.04
CA ARG A 281 -6.13 47.90 -34.71
C ARG A 281 -4.88 47.56 -35.53
N ASN A 282 -4.56 46.26 -35.62
CA ASN A 282 -3.42 45.80 -36.42
C ASN A 282 -3.58 46.10 -37.92
N LEU A 283 -4.80 46.29 -38.44
CA LEU A 283 -5.06 46.64 -39.84
C LEU A 283 -5.13 48.16 -40.08
N PHE A 284 -5.62 48.94 -39.11
CA PHE A 284 -5.80 50.38 -39.24
C PHE A 284 -4.55 51.21 -38.89
N ASP A 285 -3.61 50.70 -38.08
CA ASP A 285 -2.39 51.42 -37.65
C ASP A 285 -1.18 51.29 -38.63
N ILE A 286 -1.36 50.85 -39.87
CA ILE A 286 -0.22 50.55 -40.77
C ILE A 286 0.07 51.70 -41.76
N ASP A 287 1.22 52.36 -41.56
CA ASP A 287 1.96 53.06 -42.62
C ASP A 287 2.64 52.00 -43.53
N PRO A 288 2.42 52.01 -44.86
CA PRO A 288 2.76 50.91 -45.78
C PRO A 288 4.26 50.60 -45.96
N LYS A 289 5.19 51.30 -45.33
CA LYS A 289 6.63 51.01 -45.47
C LYS A 289 7.18 50.09 -44.36
N GLN A 290 7.55 48.88 -44.78
CA GLN A 290 8.32 47.82 -44.09
C GLN A 290 7.72 47.11 -42.86
N LYS A 291 6.92 47.75 -41.99
CA LYS A 291 6.29 47.04 -40.84
C LYS A 291 5.00 46.26 -41.20
N SER A 292 4.51 46.40 -42.42
CA SER A 292 3.17 45.97 -42.84
C SER A 292 2.99 44.45 -42.94
N TYR A 293 3.99 43.68 -43.39
CA TYR A 293 3.80 42.25 -43.68
C TYR A 293 3.60 41.38 -42.43
N GLN A 294 4.45 41.54 -41.41
CA GLN A 294 4.31 40.77 -40.16
C GLN A 294 3.07 41.18 -39.37
N ALA A 295 2.71 42.47 -39.37
CA ALA A 295 1.50 42.97 -38.74
C ALA A 295 0.23 42.47 -39.46
N TRP A 296 0.24 42.46 -40.79
CA TRP A 296 -0.81 41.87 -41.63
C TRP A 296 -0.96 40.37 -41.38
N GLN A 297 0.16 39.64 -41.30
CA GLN A 297 0.13 38.21 -40.98
C GLN A 297 -0.47 37.95 -39.59
N ARG A 298 -0.09 38.72 -38.57
CA ARG A 298 -0.71 38.63 -37.22
C ARG A 298 -2.20 38.99 -37.23
N ALA A 299 -2.62 39.97 -38.03
CA ALA A 299 -4.03 40.32 -38.17
C ALA A 299 -4.82 39.18 -38.84
N LYS A 300 -4.27 38.59 -39.89
CA LYS A 300 -4.83 37.42 -40.57
C LYS A 300 -4.96 36.21 -39.64
N ASP A 301 -3.94 35.93 -38.84
CA ASP A 301 -3.96 34.83 -37.87
C ASP A 301 -5.04 35.05 -36.78
N LYS A 302 -5.20 36.29 -36.29
CA LYS A 302 -6.27 36.66 -35.34
C LYS A 302 -7.67 36.57 -35.95
N LEU A 303 -7.84 36.98 -37.21
CA LEU A 303 -9.13 36.84 -37.91
C LEU A 303 -9.49 35.36 -38.13
N LYS A 304 -8.49 34.53 -38.41
CA LYS A 304 -8.68 33.08 -38.50
C LYS A 304 -9.08 32.48 -37.15
N GLU A 305 -8.45 32.89 -36.06
CA GLU A 305 -8.84 32.48 -34.69
C GLU A 305 -10.30 32.85 -34.37
N ALA A 306 -10.73 34.06 -34.73
CA ALA A 306 -12.14 34.47 -34.60
C ALA A 306 -13.09 33.62 -35.44
N GLN A 307 -12.70 33.28 -36.68
CA GLN A 307 -13.50 32.44 -37.57
C GLN A 307 -13.63 31.00 -37.03
N ASP A 308 -12.55 30.43 -36.51
CA ASP A 308 -12.55 29.09 -35.92
C ASP A 308 -13.43 29.05 -34.65
N MET A 309 -13.41 30.08 -33.80
CA MET A 309 -14.32 30.20 -32.65
C MET A 309 -15.80 30.23 -33.08
N ILE A 310 -16.14 30.97 -34.15
CA ILE A 310 -17.51 31.05 -34.68
C ILE A 310 -17.95 29.70 -35.24
N ASN A 311 -17.09 29.00 -35.98
CA ASN A 311 -17.40 27.69 -36.56
C ASN A 311 -17.67 26.64 -35.48
N VAL A 312 -16.85 26.57 -34.44
CA VAL A 312 -17.05 25.65 -33.29
C VAL A 312 -18.40 25.91 -32.61
N ALA A 313 -18.75 27.17 -32.38
CA ALA A 313 -20.06 27.52 -31.79
C ALA A 313 -21.25 27.16 -32.69
N TYR A 314 -21.05 27.14 -34.02
CA TYR A 314 -22.08 26.78 -34.99
C TYR A 314 -22.26 25.26 -35.11
N GLU A 315 -21.19 24.47 -34.99
CA GLU A 315 -21.21 23.00 -35.01
C GLU A 315 -21.88 22.41 -33.77
N VAL A 316 -21.72 23.02 -32.59
CA VAL A 316 -22.33 22.58 -31.32
C VAL A 316 -23.85 22.80 -31.27
N LYS A 317 -24.43 23.63 -32.15
CA LYS A 317 -25.88 23.87 -32.24
C LYS A 317 -26.66 22.90 -33.14
N LYS A 318 -25.98 22.02 -33.86
CA LYS A 318 -26.60 20.98 -34.70
C LYS A 318 -26.68 19.65 -33.96
#